data_AF-A0A1H3N532-F1
#
_entry.id   AF-A0A1H3N532-F1
#
_cell.length_a   1.000
_cell.length_b   1.000
_cell.length_c   1.000
_cell.angle_alpha   90.00
_cell.angle_beta   90.00
_cell.angle_gamma   90.00
#
_symmetry.space_group_name_H-M   'P 1'
#
loop_
_entity.id
_entity.type
_entity.pdbx_description
1 polymer ?
#
loop_
_entity_poly.entity_id
_entity_poly.type
_entity_poly.pdbx_seq_one_letter_code
_entity_poly.pdbx_strand_id
1 'polypeptide(L)'
;MKIILRKESNIPFYQQIYMQIVERIQSGMLSNGDFLPSLRSMADDLQISILTVRKAYKKLETKGYVYIQQGKGVYIHKPINRKNQPKPYDWQHRKSINVMRSQYVMNQHRKHYDFSQAILYPRLLPNPFLSGEMQKIIADNQMILATYGSVQGDEELRIEIARYLKDYQKLSVDPSTLLITSGAQQGIDLIAQTLLKPGDTVIIESPCYGAAIDVFINKGVQIIPIELDEQGIRSDLIDEVCQKKKPTLIYVNPTFQNPTGTVMSKRRRMELVELAELYHFFIIEDDSFGEIYFEGAKIPAPLKTFDANGHVIYLKGFSKTLAPGLRIAALAAEGPIFEWLYAVKASMDIGSPLLTQKALLPFLRAERMKNHLEKLRTALQVRRDTTLEILTFQTGEVYFQKPLGGFNLWGALPNSIDIFMLLKKANDVNVSFLPGTACILNHESNYNYLRISYSMLNEKDMLIGLKRLHNVLLHSLK
;
A
#
# COMPACT_ATOMS: atom_id res chain seq x y z
N MET A 1 -27.31 -18.79 15.22
CA MET A 1 -26.71 -17.91 14.19
C MET A 1 -26.86 -16.46 14.65
N LYS A 2 -25.77 -15.71 14.87
CA LYS A 2 -25.87 -14.35 15.44
C LYS A 2 -25.97 -13.30 14.33
N ILE A 3 -27.16 -12.78 14.02
CA ILE A 3 -27.35 -11.64 13.12
C ILE A 3 -27.34 -10.35 13.95
N ILE A 4 -26.67 -9.30 13.45
CA ILE A 4 -26.56 -8.01 14.14
C ILE A 4 -27.37 -6.97 13.37
N LEU A 5 -28.33 -6.32 14.04
CA LEU A 5 -29.10 -5.22 13.46
C LEU A 5 -28.57 -3.87 13.95
N ARG A 6 -28.44 -2.91 13.04
CA ARG A 6 -28.04 -1.54 13.36
C ARG A 6 -29.24 -0.61 13.16
N LYS A 7 -29.74 0.01 14.23
CA LYS A 7 -30.94 0.86 14.21
C LYS A 7 -30.66 2.23 13.59
N GLU A 8 -29.42 2.69 13.69
CA GLU A 8 -28.93 3.98 13.17
C GLU A 8 -28.57 3.92 11.68
N SER A 9 -28.69 2.73 11.06
CA SER A 9 -28.39 2.54 9.64
C SER A 9 -29.57 2.93 8.76
N ASN A 10 -29.31 3.63 7.66
CA ASN A 10 -30.30 3.91 6.61
C ASN A 10 -30.75 2.65 5.83
N ILE A 11 -30.22 1.46 6.16
CA ILE A 11 -30.57 0.20 5.52
C ILE A 11 -31.71 -0.47 6.30
N PRO A 12 -32.86 -0.80 5.67
CA PRO A 12 -33.95 -1.48 6.35
C PRO A 12 -33.54 -2.85 6.93
N PHE A 13 -34.07 -3.22 8.10
CA PHE A 13 -33.68 -4.46 8.81
C PHE A 13 -33.80 -5.73 7.97
N TYR A 14 -34.84 -5.87 7.13
CA TYR A 14 -34.96 -7.06 6.25
C TYR A 14 -33.78 -7.18 5.25
N GLN A 15 -33.19 -6.05 4.86
CA GLN A 15 -32.04 -6.00 3.94
C GLN A 15 -30.74 -6.27 4.68
N GLN A 16 -30.59 -5.80 5.92
CA GLN A 16 -29.46 -6.14 6.79
C GLN A 16 -29.40 -7.65 7.06
N ILE A 17 -30.54 -8.28 7.36
CA ILE A 17 -30.68 -9.74 7.55
C ILE A 17 -30.30 -10.49 6.28
N TYR A 18 -30.84 -10.07 5.13
CA TYR A 18 -30.53 -10.67 3.83
C TYR A 18 -29.03 -10.62 3.52
N MET A 19 -28.39 -9.46 3.69
CA MET A 19 -26.97 -9.28 3.35
C MET A 19 -26.06 -10.17 4.22
N GLN A 20 -26.29 -10.23 5.53
CA GLN A 20 -25.50 -11.07 6.43
C GLN A 20 -25.66 -12.57 6.17
N ILE A 21 -26.86 -13.01 5.77
CA ILE A 21 -27.07 -14.41 5.39
C ILE A 21 -26.35 -14.71 4.08
N VAL A 22 -26.45 -13.84 3.07
CA VAL A 22 -25.74 -14.01 1.78
C VAL A 22 -24.22 -14.03 1.97
N GLU A 23 -23.67 -13.13 2.79
CA GLU A 23 -22.24 -13.08 3.11
C GLU A 23 -21.75 -14.39 3.73
N ARG A 24 -22.54 -14.98 4.65
CA ARG A 24 -22.24 -16.28 5.27
C ARG A 24 -22.30 -17.45 4.28
N ILE A 25 -23.24 -17.42 3.34
CA ILE A 25 -23.32 -18.43 2.26
C ILE A 25 -22.13 -18.31 1.30
N GLN A 26 -21.73 -17.08 0.97
CA GLN A 26 -20.63 -16.79 0.05
C GLN A 26 -19.26 -17.10 0.66
N SER A 27 -19.07 -16.78 1.95
CA SER A 27 -17.86 -17.12 2.71
C SER A 27 -17.76 -18.61 3.07
N GLY A 28 -18.83 -19.38 2.89
CA GLY A 28 -18.86 -20.82 3.20
C GLY A 28 -19.15 -21.16 4.66
N MET A 29 -19.47 -20.17 5.51
CA MET A 29 -19.96 -20.42 6.88
C MET A 29 -21.33 -21.10 6.93
N LEU A 30 -22.15 -20.89 5.89
CA LEU A 30 -23.41 -21.59 5.67
C LEU A 30 -23.32 -22.39 4.37
N SER A 31 -23.44 -23.71 4.49
CA SER A 31 -23.31 -24.69 3.41
C SER A 31 -24.67 -25.08 2.84
N ASN A 32 -24.66 -25.65 1.63
CA ASN A 32 -25.87 -26.13 0.98
C ASN A 32 -26.52 -27.23 1.83
N GLY A 33 -27.81 -27.08 2.16
CA GLY A 33 -28.55 -28.00 3.03
C GLY A 33 -28.58 -27.59 4.51
N ASP A 34 -27.80 -26.59 4.94
CA ASP A 34 -27.93 -26.03 6.29
C ASP A 34 -29.31 -25.39 6.48
N PHE A 35 -29.81 -25.38 7.71
CA PHE A 35 -31.11 -24.78 8.03
C PHE A 35 -30.94 -23.35 8.55
N LEU A 36 -31.86 -22.48 8.12
CA LEU A 36 -32.07 -21.20 8.78
C LEU A 36 -33.04 -21.36 9.96
N PRO A 37 -32.91 -20.54 11.02
CA PRO A 37 -33.90 -20.47 12.09
C PRO A 37 -35.32 -20.25 11.54
N SER A 38 -36.33 -20.68 12.31
CA SER A 38 -37.72 -20.40 11.93
C SER A 38 -38.00 -18.89 11.93
N LEU A 39 -39.02 -18.44 11.21
CA LEU A 39 -39.41 -17.03 11.19
C LEU A 39 -39.65 -16.47 12.59
N ARG A 40 -40.23 -17.28 13.50
CA ARG A 40 -40.49 -16.92 14.90
C ARG A 40 -39.19 -16.83 15.70
N SER A 41 -38.39 -17.90 15.69
CA SER A 41 -37.10 -17.93 16.41
C SER A 41 -36.17 -16.79 15.98
N MET A 42 -36.08 -16.52 14.68
CA MET A 42 -35.28 -15.41 14.17
C MET A 42 -35.85 -14.04 14.58
N ALA A 43 -37.17 -13.89 14.61
CA ALA A 43 -37.82 -12.65 15.03
C ALA A 43 -37.61 -12.38 16.53
N ASP A 44 -37.69 -13.44 17.34
CA ASP A 44 -37.49 -13.39 18.79
C ASP A 44 -36.02 -13.09 19.12
N ASP A 45 -35.07 -13.79 18.49
CA ASP A 45 -33.62 -13.56 18.67
C ASP A 45 -33.20 -12.13 18.33
N LEU A 46 -33.86 -11.53 17.33
CA LEU A 46 -33.56 -10.19 16.84
C LEU A 46 -34.45 -9.10 17.44
N GLN A 47 -35.46 -9.47 18.24
CA GLN A 47 -36.49 -8.57 18.78
C GLN A 47 -37.14 -7.66 17.72
N ILE A 48 -37.56 -8.25 16.59
CA ILE A 48 -38.22 -7.53 15.48
C ILE A 48 -39.50 -8.21 15.02
N SER A 49 -40.28 -7.52 14.18
CA SER A 49 -41.48 -8.10 13.57
C SER A 49 -41.15 -9.32 12.70
N ILE A 50 -41.94 -10.38 12.87
CA ILE A 50 -41.90 -11.58 12.02
C ILE A 50 -42.09 -11.27 10.52
N LEU A 51 -42.81 -10.19 10.19
CA LEU A 51 -43.01 -9.74 8.80
C LEU A 51 -41.70 -9.25 8.17
N THR A 52 -40.82 -8.64 8.96
CA THR A 52 -39.50 -8.19 8.52
C THR A 52 -38.58 -9.37 8.20
N VAL A 53 -38.59 -10.40 9.06
CA VAL A 53 -37.86 -11.65 8.81
C VAL A 53 -38.42 -12.36 7.57
N ARG A 54 -39.75 -12.45 7.44
CA ARG A 54 -40.41 -13.04 6.28
C ARG A 54 -40.02 -12.34 4.98
N LYS A 55 -39.92 -11.00 4.99
CA LYS A 55 -39.47 -10.21 3.84
C LYS A 55 -38.01 -10.52 3.46
N ALA A 56 -37.13 -10.72 4.45
CA ALA A 56 -35.74 -11.13 4.22
C ALA A 56 -35.66 -12.54 3.61
N TYR A 57 -36.38 -13.51 4.16
CA TYR A 57 -36.35 -14.90 3.71
C TYR A 57 -36.95 -15.06 2.32
N LYS A 58 -38.05 -14.37 2.03
CA LYS A 58 -38.63 -14.35 0.69
C LYS A 58 -37.68 -13.76 -0.34
N LYS A 59 -36.88 -12.75 0.04
CA LYS A 59 -35.84 -12.18 -0.83
C LYS A 59 -34.69 -13.17 -1.07
N LEU A 60 -34.28 -13.93 -0.05
CA LEU A 60 -33.29 -15.00 -0.21
C LEU A 60 -33.80 -16.10 -1.16
N GLU A 61 -35.06 -16.51 -1.00
CA GLU A 61 -35.70 -17.53 -1.84
C GLU A 61 -35.80 -17.07 -3.29
N THR A 62 -36.31 -15.85 -3.51
CA THR A 62 -36.43 -15.26 -4.86
C THR A 62 -35.08 -15.13 -5.57
N LYS A 63 -33.99 -14.94 -4.81
CA LYS A 63 -32.63 -14.86 -5.34
C LYS A 63 -31.92 -16.21 -5.41
N GLY A 64 -32.60 -17.31 -5.05
CA GLY A 64 -32.09 -18.68 -5.17
C GLY A 64 -31.06 -19.06 -4.10
N TYR A 65 -30.95 -18.32 -3.00
CA TYR A 65 -30.04 -18.62 -1.89
C TYR A 65 -30.61 -19.61 -0.87
N VAL A 66 -31.93 -19.80 -0.89
CA VAL A 66 -32.64 -20.74 -0.01
C VAL A 66 -33.81 -21.38 -0.76
N TYR A 67 -34.24 -22.55 -0.32
CA TYR A 67 -35.55 -23.12 -0.68
C TYR A 67 -36.37 -23.37 0.59
N ILE A 68 -37.69 -23.21 0.48
CA ILE A 68 -38.62 -23.49 1.57
C ILE A 68 -39.19 -24.90 1.39
N GLN A 69 -39.05 -25.74 2.42
CA GLN A 69 -39.74 -27.02 2.46
C GLN A 69 -40.91 -26.92 3.43
N GLN A 70 -42.13 -27.02 2.88
CA GLN A 70 -43.36 -26.86 3.63
C GLN A 70 -43.40 -27.83 4.83
N GLY A 71 -43.64 -27.30 6.03
CA GLY A 71 -43.65 -28.06 7.28
C GLY A 71 -42.29 -28.44 7.88
N LYS A 72 -41.16 -28.20 7.18
CA LYS A 72 -39.81 -28.60 7.64
C LYS A 72 -38.85 -27.44 7.87
N GLY A 73 -39.01 -26.31 7.18
CA GLY A 73 -38.22 -25.10 7.43
C GLY A 73 -37.64 -24.47 6.16
N VAL A 74 -36.62 -23.63 6.35
CA VAL A 74 -35.93 -22.91 5.27
C VAL A 74 -34.50 -23.40 5.21
N TYR A 75 -34.09 -23.89 4.04
CA TYR A 75 -32.79 -24.52 3.84
C TYR A 75 -31.95 -23.70 2.88
N ILE A 76 -30.65 -23.62 3.14
CA ILE A 76 -29.68 -22.94 2.28
C ILE A 76 -29.58 -23.70 0.95
N HIS A 77 -29.81 -22.97 -0.14
CA HIS A 77 -29.58 -23.40 -1.50
C HIS A 77 -28.40 -22.62 -2.06
N LYS A 78 -27.26 -23.26 -2.21
CA LYS A 78 -26.18 -22.67 -3.00
C LYS A 78 -26.44 -23.09 -4.44
N PRO A 79 -26.68 -22.19 -5.41
CA PRO A 79 -26.72 -22.58 -6.80
C PRO A 79 -25.36 -23.20 -7.14
N ILE A 80 -25.31 -24.53 -7.17
CA ILE A 80 -24.14 -25.28 -7.58
C ILE A 80 -23.99 -24.95 -9.05
N ASN A 81 -22.99 -24.16 -9.39
CA ASN A 81 -22.59 -23.97 -10.77
C ASN A 81 -22.09 -25.33 -11.25
N ARG A 82 -22.99 -26.14 -11.85
CA ARG A 82 -22.83 -27.56 -12.21
C ARG A 82 -21.70 -27.85 -13.23
N LYS A 83 -20.82 -26.88 -13.51
CA LYS A 83 -19.72 -27.01 -14.48
C LYS A 83 -18.34 -27.30 -13.89
N ASN A 84 -18.19 -27.35 -12.57
CA ASN A 84 -16.88 -27.63 -11.99
C ASN A 84 -16.81 -29.10 -11.52
N GLN A 85 -16.40 -29.99 -12.43
CA GLN A 85 -15.74 -31.23 -12.00
C GLN A 85 -14.60 -30.84 -11.05
N PRO A 86 -14.36 -31.59 -9.97
CA PRO A 86 -13.27 -31.29 -9.06
C PRO A 86 -11.97 -31.31 -9.87
N LYS A 87 -11.31 -30.17 -9.99
CA LYS A 87 -10.06 -30.10 -10.75
C LYS A 87 -8.99 -30.84 -9.94
N PRO A 88 -7.98 -31.44 -10.59
CA PRO A 88 -6.87 -32.10 -9.90
C PRO A 88 -6.17 -31.24 -8.83
N TYR A 89 -6.34 -29.91 -8.89
CA TYR A 89 -5.74 -28.93 -7.98
C TYR A 89 -6.70 -28.38 -6.91
N ASP A 90 -7.95 -28.84 -6.83
CA ASP A 90 -8.93 -28.31 -5.86
C ASP A 90 -8.52 -28.54 -4.40
N TRP A 91 -7.63 -29.50 -4.15
CA TRP A 91 -7.02 -29.69 -2.83
C TRP A 91 -6.20 -28.47 -2.38
N GLN A 92 -5.70 -27.65 -3.31
CA GLN A 92 -4.95 -26.42 -3.00
C GLN A 92 -5.84 -25.36 -2.36
N HIS A 93 -7.14 -25.32 -2.68
CA HIS A 93 -8.10 -24.44 -2.01
C HIS A 93 -8.30 -24.79 -0.53
N ARG A 94 -7.88 -25.98 -0.09
CA ARG A 94 -7.92 -26.40 1.32
C ARG A 94 -6.67 -26.00 2.11
N LYS A 95 -5.61 -25.55 1.43
CA LYS A 95 -4.43 -25.01 2.10
C LYS A 95 -4.75 -23.60 2.60
N SER A 96 -4.58 -23.37 3.88
CA SER A 96 -4.56 -22.01 4.41
C SER A 96 -3.28 -21.34 3.92
N ILE A 97 -3.42 -20.35 3.04
CA ILE A 97 -2.33 -19.55 2.50
C ILE A 97 -2.61 -18.09 2.83
N ASN A 98 -1.58 -17.38 3.28
CA ASN A 98 -1.65 -15.94 3.46
C ASN A 98 -1.47 -15.26 2.10
N VAL A 99 -2.55 -15.15 1.32
CA VAL A 99 -2.56 -14.32 0.11
C VAL A 99 -2.97 -12.92 0.50
N MET A 100 -2.00 -12.02 0.44
CA MET A 100 -2.22 -10.62 0.73
C MET A 100 -3.06 -9.97 -0.36
N ARG A 101 -4.23 -9.46 0.04
CA ARG A 101 -5.31 -9.06 -0.88
C ARG A 101 -4.96 -7.83 -1.70
N SER A 102 -4.14 -6.92 -1.18
CA SER A 102 -3.93 -5.60 -1.81
C SER A 102 -3.14 -5.70 -3.12
N GLN A 103 -1.91 -6.23 -3.07
CA GLN A 103 -1.06 -6.36 -4.26
C GLN A 103 -1.54 -7.43 -5.24
N TYR A 104 -2.12 -8.54 -4.74
CA TYR A 104 -2.65 -9.59 -5.59
C TYR A 104 -3.80 -9.06 -6.48
N VAL A 105 -4.76 -8.33 -5.90
CA VAL A 105 -5.89 -7.79 -6.64
C VAL A 105 -5.45 -6.71 -7.64
N MET A 106 -4.54 -5.80 -7.24
CA MET A 106 -3.97 -4.77 -8.14
C MET A 106 -3.30 -5.38 -9.39
N ASN A 107 -2.63 -6.52 -9.24
CA ASN A 107 -1.86 -7.10 -10.32
C ASN A 107 -2.67 -7.98 -11.28
N GLN A 108 -3.84 -8.48 -10.88
CA GLN A 108 -4.64 -9.37 -11.73
C GLN A 108 -5.59 -8.65 -12.69
N HIS A 109 -6.12 -7.48 -12.33
CA HIS A 109 -7.19 -6.82 -13.07
C HIS A 109 -6.77 -5.44 -13.55
N ARG A 110 -5.88 -5.39 -14.55
CA ARG A 110 -5.47 -4.13 -15.15
C ARG A 110 -6.61 -3.51 -15.94
N LYS A 111 -6.93 -2.25 -15.61
CA LYS A 111 -7.83 -1.40 -16.40
C LYS A 111 -7.01 -0.49 -17.31
N HIS A 112 -7.64 0.01 -18.36
CA HIS A 112 -6.95 0.93 -19.27
C HIS A 112 -6.66 2.28 -18.59
N TYR A 113 -7.63 2.83 -17.87
CA TYR A 113 -7.48 4.04 -17.08
C TYR A 113 -7.22 3.68 -15.61
N ASP A 114 -6.01 3.22 -15.32
CA ASP A 114 -5.64 2.75 -13.98
C ASP A 114 -4.95 3.86 -13.16
N PHE A 115 -5.65 4.36 -12.14
CA PHE A 115 -5.14 5.31 -11.14
C PHE A 115 -4.80 4.61 -9.82
N SER A 116 -4.88 3.28 -9.75
CA SER A 116 -4.62 2.52 -8.53
C SER A 116 -3.13 2.33 -8.24
N GLN A 117 -2.23 2.56 -9.21
CA GLN A 117 -0.80 2.27 -9.07
C GLN A 117 0.06 3.55 -9.02
N ALA A 118 0.89 3.67 -7.98
CA ALA A 118 1.86 4.75 -7.83
C ALA A 118 3.13 4.48 -8.66
N ILE A 119 3.01 4.39 -9.98
CA ILE A 119 4.11 4.12 -10.93
C ILE A 119 4.19 5.26 -11.95
N LEU A 120 5.38 5.59 -12.44
CA LEU A 120 5.55 6.62 -13.47
C LEU A 120 5.20 6.12 -14.87
N TYR A 121 4.64 7.03 -15.67
CA TYR A 121 4.51 6.83 -17.10
C TYR A 121 5.89 6.59 -17.72
N PRO A 122 6.14 5.48 -18.44
CA PRO A 122 7.49 5.12 -18.86
C PRO A 122 8.25 6.19 -19.65
N ARG A 123 7.56 7.07 -20.39
CA ARG A 123 8.21 8.16 -21.14
C ARG A 123 8.71 9.32 -20.27
N LEU A 124 8.34 9.38 -19.00
CA LEU A 124 8.89 10.32 -18.03
C LEU A 124 10.24 9.85 -17.44
N LEU A 125 10.67 8.64 -17.77
CA LEU A 125 11.89 8.01 -17.25
C LEU A 125 13.03 8.12 -18.28
N PRO A 126 14.30 8.09 -17.84
CA PRO A 126 15.47 8.25 -18.71
C PRO A 126 15.82 6.95 -19.46
N ASN A 127 14.81 6.23 -19.98
CA ASN A 127 14.99 4.89 -20.57
C ASN A 127 15.99 4.85 -21.74
N PRO A 128 15.99 5.79 -22.71
CA PRO A 128 16.95 5.75 -23.82
C PRO A 128 18.40 5.85 -23.34
N PHE A 129 18.64 6.64 -22.29
CA PHE A 129 19.96 6.76 -21.68
C PHE A 129 20.38 5.47 -21.00
N LEU A 130 19.54 4.94 -20.12
CA LEU A 130 19.82 3.68 -19.40
C LEU A 130 20.07 2.52 -20.38
N SER A 131 19.28 2.44 -21.46
CA SER A 131 19.49 1.46 -22.52
C SER A 131 20.85 1.62 -23.21
N GLY A 132 21.25 2.85 -23.52
CA GLY A 132 22.55 3.13 -24.13
C GLY A 132 23.72 2.76 -23.21
N GLU A 133 23.63 3.07 -21.92
CA GLU A 133 24.67 2.71 -20.95
C GLU A 133 24.78 1.20 -20.74
N MET A 134 23.65 0.47 -20.67
CA MET A 134 23.68 -1.00 -20.61
C MET A 134 24.34 -1.61 -21.85
N GLN A 135 24.04 -1.10 -23.04
CA GLN A 135 24.66 -1.58 -24.28
C GLN A 135 26.18 -1.36 -24.29
N LYS A 136 26.64 -0.19 -23.85
CA LYS A 136 28.08 0.10 -23.72
C LYS A 136 28.76 -0.87 -22.74
N ILE A 137 28.20 -1.05 -21.55
CA ILE A 137 28.75 -1.95 -20.53
C ILE A 137 28.89 -3.38 -21.05
N ILE A 138 27.87 -3.88 -21.76
CA ILE A 138 27.91 -5.23 -22.36
C ILE A 138 28.94 -5.32 -23.49
N ALA A 139 29.06 -4.27 -24.32
CA ALA A 139 30.05 -4.22 -25.39
C ALA A 139 31.49 -4.21 -24.84
N ASP A 140 31.73 -3.46 -23.76
CA ASP A 140 33.04 -3.31 -23.14
C ASP A 140 33.42 -4.53 -22.28
N ASN A 141 32.46 -5.14 -21.60
CA ASN A 141 32.69 -6.29 -20.71
C ASN A 141 31.51 -7.28 -20.73
N GLN A 142 31.51 -8.20 -21.70
CA GLN A 142 30.48 -9.24 -21.82
C GLN A 142 30.42 -10.19 -20.62
N MET A 143 31.54 -10.38 -19.90
CA MET A 143 31.62 -11.27 -18.73
C MET A 143 30.75 -10.81 -17.56
N ILE A 144 30.32 -9.54 -17.54
CA ILE A 144 29.37 -9.04 -16.54
C ILE A 144 28.06 -9.84 -16.51
N LEU A 145 27.64 -10.42 -17.63
CA LEU A 145 26.45 -11.26 -17.72
C LEU A 145 26.60 -12.61 -16.99
N ALA A 146 27.84 -13.06 -16.80
CA ALA A 146 28.20 -14.28 -16.09
C ALA A 146 28.79 -14.03 -14.70
N THR A 147 28.76 -12.77 -14.21
CA THR A 147 29.38 -12.38 -12.94
C THR A 147 28.32 -12.00 -11.91
N TYR A 148 28.34 -12.65 -10.75
CA TYR A 148 27.52 -12.27 -9.61
C TYR A 148 27.98 -10.92 -9.04
N GLY A 149 27.02 -10.10 -8.62
CA GLY A 149 27.31 -8.95 -7.78
C GLY A 149 27.69 -9.40 -6.37
N SER A 150 28.33 -8.53 -5.59
CA SER A 150 28.54 -8.81 -4.16
C SER A 150 27.19 -8.85 -3.43
N VAL A 151 27.12 -9.56 -2.30
CA VAL A 151 25.94 -9.57 -1.42
C VAL A 151 25.58 -8.15 -1.00
N GLN A 152 26.59 -7.35 -0.62
CA GLN A 152 26.41 -5.97 -0.19
C GLN A 152 25.90 -5.05 -1.32
N GLY A 153 26.26 -5.37 -2.56
CA GLY A 153 26.09 -4.51 -3.72
C GLY A 153 27.41 -3.93 -4.21
N ASP A 154 27.42 -3.54 -5.48
CA ASP A 154 28.58 -2.99 -6.17
C ASP A 154 29.17 -1.80 -5.40
N GLU A 155 30.48 -1.85 -5.13
CA GLU A 155 31.15 -0.86 -4.30
C GLU A 155 31.09 0.54 -4.92
N GLU A 156 31.33 0.66 -6.22
CA GLU A 156 31.20 1.94 -6.91
C GLU A 156 29.78 2.50 -6.77
N LEU A 157 28.76 1.65 -6.87
CA LEU A 157 27.38 2.10 -6.70
C LEU A 157 27.13 2.62 -5.28
N ARG A 158 27.63 1.94 -4.25
CA ARG A 158 27.51 2.40 -2.86
C ARG A 158 28.18 3.77 -2.68
N ILE A 159 29.36 3.97 -3.25
CA ILE A 159 30.06 5.27 -3.20
C ILE A 159 29.23 6.37 -3.89
N GLU A 160 28.69 6.11 -5.08
CA GLU A 160 27.87 7.07 -5.81
C GLU A 160 26.54 7.37 -5.10
N ILE A 161 25.91 6.37 -4.48
CA ILE A 161 24.69 6.56 -3.69
C ILE A 161 24.98 7.39 -2.43
N ALA A 162 26.09 7.15 -1.73
CA ALA A 162 26.46 7.95 -0.57
C ALA A 162 26.68 9.43 -0.96
N ARG A 163 27.36 9.69 -2.08
CA ARG A 163 27.52 11.04 -2.64
C ARG A 163 26.16 11.66 -2.99
N TYR A 164 25.32 10.89 -3.69
CA TYR A 164 23.97 11.31 -4.05
C TYR A 164 23.12 11.70 -2.82
N LEU A 165 23.13 10.90 -1.77
CA LEU A 165 22.40 11.18 -0.53
C LEU A 165 22.93 12.44 0.16
N LYS A 166 24.24 12.66 0.14
CA LYS A 166 24.85 13.88 0.68
C LYS A 166 24.40 15.12 -0.10
N ASP A 167 24.46 15.06 -1.44
CA ASP A 167 24.21 16.22 -2.30
C ASP A 167 22.72 16.57 -2.42
N TYR A 168 21.84 15.57 -2.50
CA TYR A 168 20.41 15.75 -2.76
C TYR A 168 19.53 15.62 -1.51
N GLN A 169 19.93 14.79 -0.54
CA GLN A 169 19.15 14.54 0.69
C GLN A 169 19.80 15.14 1.95
N LYS A 170 20.99 15.76 1.82
CA LYS A 170 21.78 16.29 2.93
C LYS A 170 22.07 15.25 4.01
N LEU A 171 22.11 13.98 3.61
CA LEU A 171 22.34 12.85 4.48
C LEU A 171 23.74 12.28 4.21
N SER A 172 24.63 12.38 5.19
CA SER A 172 25.97 11.78 5.10
C SER A 172 25.90 10.34 5.59
N VAL A 173 26.32 9.40 4.76
CA VAL A 173 26.42 7.97 5.08
C VAL A 173 27.77 7.46 4.60
N ASP A 174 28.34 6.51 5.33
CA ASP A 174 29.52 5.77 4.87
C ASP A 174 29.09 4.75 3.80
N PRO A 175 29.72 4.70 2.62
CA PRO A 175 29.43 3.67 1.62
C PRO A 175 29.50 2.25 2.18
N SER A 176 30.37 1.97 3.16
CA SER A 176 30.53 0.66 3.81
C SER A 176 29.30 0.23 4.63
N THR A 177 28.44 1.17 5.04
CA THR A 177 27.20 0.90 5.80
C THR A 177 25.97 0.86 4.90
N LEU A 178 26.16 0.92 3.57
CA LEU A 178 25.11 0.75 2.58
C LEU A 178 24.95 -0.70 2.13
N LEU A 179 23.71 -1.13 1.99
CA LEU A 179 23.30 -2.43 1.46
C LEU A 179 22.34 -2.24 0.28
N ILE A 180 22.73 -2.68 -0.91
CA ILE A 180 21.90 -2.58 -2.11
C ILE A 180 20.84 -3.68 -2.10
N THR A 181 19.59 -3.32 -2.41
CA THR A 181 18.48 -4.26 -2.54
C THR A 181 17.81 -4.12 -3.90
N SER A 182 17.11 -5.17 -4.30
CA SER A 182 16.29 -5.32 -5.50
C SER A 182 14.99 -4.49 -5.43
N GLY A 183 15.10 -3.23 -5.03
CA GLY A 183 14.01 -2.29 -4.74
C GLY A 183 13.56 -2.29 -3.28
N ALA A 184 12.89 -1.20 -2.86
CA ALA A 184 12.55 -0.94 -1.46
C ALA A 184 11.71 -2.06 -0.80
N GLN A 185 10.80 -2.69 -1.56
CA GLN A 185 10.01 -3.81 -1.04
C GLN A 185 10.87 -4.97 -0.51
N GLN A 186 11.99 -5.28 -1.18
CA GLN A 186 12.92 -6.28 -0.66
C GLN A 186 13.61 -5.78 0.61
N GLY A 187 13.98 -4.50 0.66
CA GLY A 187 14.54 -3.89 1.87
C GLY A 187 13.61 -4.01 3.08
N ILE A 188 12.32 -3.73 2.91
CA ILE A 188 11.31 -3.86 3.98
C ILE A 188 11.22 -5.32 4.45
N ASP A 189 11.15 -6.29 3.54
CA ASP A 189 11.10 -7.71 3.92
C ASP A 189 12.41 -8.19 4.56
N LEU A 190 13.57 -7.74 4.06
CA LEU A 190 14.88 -8.07 4.63
C LEU A 190 14.99 -7.59 6.08
N ILE A 191 14.59 -6.33 6.36
CA ILE A 191 14.57 -5.80 7.73
C ILE A 191 13.61 -6.60 8.59
N ALA A 192 12.40 -6.88 8.10
CA ALA A 192 11.40 -7.66 8.81
C ALA A 192 11.91 -9.08 9.15
N GLN A 193 12.61 -9.74 8.22
CA GLN A 193 13.21 -11.06 8.45
C GLN A 193 14.38 -11.04 9.43
N THR A 194 15.11 -9.93 9.47
CA THR A 194 16.28 -9.78 10.34
C THR A 194 15.86 -9.50 11.78
N LEU A 195 14.84 -8.66 11.98
CA LEU A 195 14.48 -8.14 13.29
C LEU A 195 13.28 -8.83 13.95
N LEU A 196 12.30 -9.30 13.17
CA LEU A 196 11.00 -9.66 13.70
C LEU A 196 10.81 -11.16 13.89
N LYS A 197 10.17 -11.51 14.99
CA LYS A 197 9.70 -12.86 15.31
C LYS A 197 8.17 -12.85 15.51
N PRO A 198 7.48 -13.99 15.31
CA PRO A 198 6.06 -14.07 15.61
C PRO A 198 5.75 -13.63 17.05
N GLY A 199 4.77 -12.74 17.20
CA GLY A 199 4.40 -12.14 18.49
C GLY A 199 5.09 -10.81 18.81
N ASP A 200 6.16 -10.41 18.12
CA ASP A 200 6.77 -9.08 18.27
C ASP A 200 5.75 -7.98 17.94
N THR A 201 5.99 -6.77 18.47
CA THR A 201 5.12 -5.61 18.21
C THR A 201 5.75 -4.70 17.16
N VAL A 202 4.98 -4.35 16.12
CA VAL A 202 5.37 -3.38 15.09
C VAL A 202 4.37 -2.24 15.06
N ILE A 203 4.86 -1.01 15.16
CA ILE A 203 4.04 0.18 14.97
C ILE A 203 4.08 0.59 13.50
N ILE A 204 2.92 0.95 12.96
CA ILE A 204 2.81 1.50 11.60
C ILE A 204 1.96 2.77 11.63
N GLU A 205 2.16 3.61 10.62
CA GLU A 205 1.24 4.70 10.29
C GLU A 205 -0.18 4.18 9.97
N SER A 206 -1.21 5.00 10.18
CA SER A 206 -2.58 4.71 9.75
C SER A 206 -3.19 5.94 9.10
N PRO A 207 -3.39 5.94 7.77
CA PRO A 207 -3.10 4.87 6.80
C PRO A 207 -1.60 4.62 6.55
N CYS A 208 -1.25 3.44 6.01
CA CYS A 208 0.11 2.99 5.67
C CYS A 208 0.22 2.51 4.22
N TYR A 209 1.45 2.32 3.75
CA TYR A 209 1.73 1.59 2.53
C TYR A 209 1.28 0.13 2.65
N GLY A 210 0.24 -0.24 1.88
CA GLY A 210 -0.38 -1.58 1.94
C GLY A 210 0.59 -2.76 1.81
N ALA A 211 1.66 -2.63 1.02
CA ALA A 211 2.62 -3.73 0.89
C ALA A 211 3.58 -3.88 2.07
N ALA A 212 3.81 -2.81 2.85
CA ALA A 212 4.53 -2.92 4.12
C ALA A 212 3.65 -3.64 5.15
N ILE A 213 2.37 -3.29 5.22
CA ILE A 213 1.37 -4.02 6.03
C ILE A 213 1.42 -5.52 5.70
N ASP A 214 1.37 -5.85 4.40
CA ASP A 214 1.42 -7.23 3.91
C ASP A 214 2.69 -8.00 4.36
N VAL A 215 3.86 -7.35 4.37
CA VAL A 215 5.10 -7.95 4.90
C VAL A 215 4.96 -8.25 6.39
N PHE A 216 4.45 -7.30 7.18
CA PHE A 216 4.33 -7.50 8.62
C PHE A 216 3.28 -8.54 9.00
N ILE A 217 2.11 -8.57 8.34
CA ILE A 217 1.10 -9.62 8.60
C ILE A 217 1.70 -11.01 8.33
N ASN A 218 2.51 -11.15 7.28
CA ASN A 218 3.19 -12.42 6.95
C ASN A 218 4.21 -12.88 8.00
N LYS A 219 4.71 -11.98 8.85
CA LYS A 219 5.65 -12.31 9.94
C LYS A 219 4.94 -12.80 11.21
N GLY A 220 3.61 -12.70 11.28
CA GLY A 220 2.85 -13.07 12.48
C GLY A 220 3.12 -12.14 13.67
N VAL A 221 3.49 -10.89 13.41
CA VAL A 221 3.67 -9.86 14.44
C VAL A 221 2.34 -9.22 14.86
N GLN A 222 2.33 -8.60 16.02
CA GLN A 222 1.26 -7.71 16.46
C GLN A 222 1.48 -6.32 15.85
N ILE A 223 0.64 -5.95 14.88
CA ILE A 223 0.70 -4.63 14.26
C ILE A 223 -0.18 -3.65 15.03
N ILE A 224 0.40 -2.53 15.45
CA ILE A 224 -0.30 -1.43 16.12
C ILE A 224 -0.34 -0.24 15.16
N PRO A 225 -1.51 0.06 14.55
CA PRO A 225 -1.66 1.24 13.73
C PRO A 225 -1.80 2.49 14.60
N ILE A 226 -1.07 3.56 14.25
CA ILE A 226 -1.19 4.87 14.90
C ILE A 226 -1.58 5.91 13.86
N GLU A 227 -2.60 6.70 14.19
CA GLU A 227 -3.14 7.72 13.31
C GLU A 227 -2.16 8.86 13.00
N LEU A 228 -2.38 9.48 11.85
CA LEU A 228 -1.62 10.64 11.38
C LEU A 228 -2.34 11.94 11.77
N ASP A 229 -1.56 12.95 12.13
CA ASP A 229 -1.98 14.36 12.10
C ASP A 229 -1.27 15.11 10.96
N GLU A 230 -1.42 16.44 10.90
CA GLU A 230 -0.75 17.28 9.89
C GLU A 230 0.79 17.20 9.94
N GLN A 231 1.34 16.74 11.06
CA GLN A 231 2.78 16.62 11.32
C GLN A 231 3.30 15.20 11.11
N GLY A 232 2.46 14.24 10.70
CA GLY A 232 2.80 12.83 10.49
C GLY A 232 2.22 11.92 11.58
N ILE A 233 2.85 10.77 11.82
CA ILE A 233 2.41 9.82 12.87
C ILE A 233 2.47 10.48 14.24
N ARG A 234 1.42 10.31 15.06
CA ARG A 234 1.33 10.91 16.39
C ARG A 234 2.32 10.31 17.39
N SER A 235 3.35 11.09 17.75
CA SER A 235 4.42 10.69 18.68
C SER A 235 3.91 10.47 20.11
N ASP A 236 2.92 11.23 20.55
CA ASP A 236 2.26 11.07 21.85
C ASP A 236 1.56 9.70 21.97
N LEU A 237 0.91 9.23 20.91
CA LEU A 237 0.32 7.88 20.89
C LEU A 237 1.38 6.77 20.83
N ILE A 238 2.53 7.02 20.19
CA ILE A 238 3.65 6.08 20.22
C ILE A 238 4.14 5.92 21.67
N ASP A 239 4.31 7.01 22.40
CA ASP A 239 4.72 6.98 23.80
C ASP A 239 3.74 6.17 24.66
N GLU A 240 2.42 6.40 24.53
CA GLU A 240 1.39 5.63 25.23
C GLU A 240 1.45 4.12 24.94
N VAL A 241 1.78 3.74 23.70
CA VAL A 241 1.97 2.34 23.32
C VAL A 241 3.23 1.78 23.97
N CYS A 242 4.33 2.51 23.93
CA CYS A 242 5.62 2.11 24.52
C CYS A 242 5.59 1.98 26.04
N GLN A 243 4.71 2.71 26.73
CA GLN A 243 4.47 2.54 28.17
C GLN A 243 3.83 1.18 28.52
N LYS A 244 3.12 0.55 27.57
CA LYS A 244 2.34 -0.69 27.78
C LYS A 244 2.95 -1.90 27.10
N LYS A 245 3.66 -1.68 25.99
CA LYS A 245 4.25 -2.70 25.12
C LYS A 245 5.69 -2.33 24.79
N LYS A 246 6.45 -3.30 24.29
CA LYS A 246 7.81 -3.07 23.79
C LYS A 246 7.82 -3.29 22.27
N PRO A 247 7.63 -2.24 21.46
CA PRO A 247 7.78 -2.35 20.02
C PRO A 247 9.18 -2.80 19.66
N THR A 248 9.31 -3.69 18.67
CA THR A 248 10.60 -4.01 18.07
C THR A 248 10.95 -3.00 16.98
N LEU A 249 9.92 -2.50 16.29
CA LEU A 249 10.06 -1.77 15.04
C LEU A 249 8.92 -0.77 14.86
N ILE A 250 9.24 0.40 14.30
CA ILE A 250 8.29 1.34 13.71
C ILE A 250 8.57 1.45 12.21
N TYR A 251 7.55 1.45 11.37
CA TYR A 251 7.65 1.76 9.94
C TYR A 251 6.97 3.09 9.63
N VAL A 252 7.68 3.99 8.95
CA VAL A 252 7.18 5.32 8.57
C VAL A 252 7.56 5.71 7.15
N ASN A 253 6.74 6.56 6.53
CA ASN A 253 7.04 7.27 5.28
C ASN A 253 7.05 8.78 5.54
N PRO A 254 8.16 9.37 6.05
CA PRO A 254 8.17 10.75 6.57
C PRO A 254 8.05 11.84 5.50
N THR A 255 8.47 11.54 4.27
CA THR A 255 8.47 12.49 3.17
C THR A 255 7.48 12.04 2.11
N PHE A 256 6.37 12.78 1.98
CA PHE A 256 5.24 12.43 1.11
C PHE A 256 4.66 11.05 1.43
N GLN A 257 4.14 10.94 2.65
CA GLN A 257 3.56 9.74 3.23
C GLN A 257 2.67 9.00 2.24
N ASN A 258 2.82 7.68 2.14
CA ASN A 258 2.01 6.87 1.24
C ASN A 258 0.88 6.22 2.05
N PRO A 259 -0.39 6.64 1.88
CA PRO A 259 -0.93 7.32 0.71
C PRO A 259 -1.21 8.83 0.82
N THR A 260 -1.10 9.47 1.99
CA THR A 260 -1.70 10.80 2.22
C THR A 260 -0.98 11.97 1.55
N GLY A 261 0.31 11.82 1.26
CA GLY A 261 1.19 12.88 0.79
C GLY A 261 1.67 13.83 1.91
N THR A 262 1.35 13.54 3.18
CA THR A 262 1.79 14.33 4.34
C THR A 262 3.32 14.38 4.42
N VAL A 263 3.87 15.51 4.85
CA VAL A 263 5.30 15.67 5.13
C VAL A 263 5.48 15.80 6.65
N MET A 264 6.14 14.81 7.25
CA MET A 264 6.45 14.80 8.67
C MET A 264 7.39 15.94 9.02
N SER A 265 7.05 16.75 10.01
CA SER A 265 7.82 17.94 10.37
C SER A 265 9.14 17.60 11.07
N LYS A 266 10.08 18.53 11.03
CA LYS A 266 11.39 18.36 11.69
C LYS A 266 11.23 17.98 13.17
N ARG A 267 10.32 18.63 13.88
CA ARG A 267 10.04 18.35 15.30
C ARG A 267 9.58 16.91 15.49
N ARG A 268 8.57 16.47 14.72
CA ARG A 268 8.04 15.10 14.82
C ARG A 268 9.13 14.05 14.50
N ARG A 269 9.99 14.31 13.51
CA ARG A 269 11.13 13.43 13.18
C ARG A 269 12.10 13.27 14.35
N MET A 270 12.43 14.36 15.05
CA MET A 270 13.30 14.32 16.23
C MET A 270 12.63 13.57 17.39
N GLU A 271 11.35 13.84 17.68
CA GLU A 271 10.58 13.12 18.70
C GLU A 271 10.57 11.61 18.47
N LEU A 272 10.47 11.16 17.21
CA LEU A 272 10.52 9.73 16.88
C LEU A 272 11.87 9.10 17.20
N VAL A 273 12.98 9.79 16.90
CA VAL A 273 14.33 9.31 17.22
C VAL A 273 14.54 9.26 18.73
N GLU A 274 14.12 10.29 19.46
CA GLU A 274 14.18 10.33 20.93
C GLU A 274 13.39 9.17 21.56
N LEU A 275 12.19 8.87 21.04
CA LEU A 275 11.41 7.72 21.49
C LEU A 275 12.09 6.38 21.18
N ALA A 276 12.75 6.26 20.02
CA ALA A 276 13.47 5.06 19.65
C ALA A 276 14.65 4.79 20.57
N GLU A 277 15.38 5.84 20.95
CA GLU A 277 16.48 5.78 21.92
C GLU A 277 15.96 5.44 23.33
N LEU A 278 14.87 6.09 23.77
CA LEU A 278 14.28 5.89 25.09
C LEU A 278 13.73 4.46 25.30
N TYR A 279 13.09 3.90 24.28
CA TYR A 279 12.39 2.61 24.36
C TYR A 279 13.12 1.47 23.64
N HIS A 280 14.27 1.74 23.03
CA HIS A 280 15.13 0.78 22.35
C HIS A 280 14.46 -0.01 21.21
N PHE A 281 13.75 0.68 20.32
CA PHE A 281 13.20 0.08 19.09
C PHE A 281 13.90 0.60 17.83
N PHE A 282 13.73 -0.10 16.71
CA PHE A 282 14.23 0.36 15.41
C PHE A 282 13.17 1.16 14.65
N ILE A 283 13.59 2.08 13.77
CA ILE A 283 12.72 2.78 12.82
C ILE A 283 13.15 2.43 11.39
N ILE A 284 12.20 1.99 10.56
CA ILE A 284 12.37 2.00 9.10
C ILE A 284 11.89 3.35 8.58
N GLU A 285 12.82 4.15 8.07
CA GLU A 285 12.51 5.34 7.29
C GLU A 285 12.50 4.97 5.79
N ASP A 286 11.31 4.72 5.22
CA ASP A 286 11.18 4.47 3.77
C ASP A 286 11.04 5.80 3.00
N ASP A 287 12.13 6.17 2.32
CA ASP A 287 12.20 7.32 1.42
C ASP A 287 12.15 6.89 -0.06
N SER A 288 10.94 6.65 -0.53
CA SER A 288 10.65 6.37 -1.94
C SER A 288 10.31 7.63 -2.77
N PHE A 289 10.09 8.79 -2.15
CA PHE A 289 9.54 9.98 -2.83
C PHE A 289 10.30 11.29 -2.57
N GLY A 290 11.38 11.29 -1.78
CA GLY A 290 12.07 12.50 -1.32
C GLY A 290 12.50 13.48 -2.42
N GLU A 291 12.73 12.99 -3.64
CA GLU A 291 13.04 13.86 -4.78
C GLU A 291 11.82 14.49 -5.44
N ILE A 292 10.62 13.97 -5.24
CA ILE A 292 9.41 14.37 -5.96
C ILE A 292 8.68 15.43 -5.15
N TYR A 293 9.28 16.61 -5.02
CA TYR A 293 8.66 17.78 -4.40
C TYR A 293 8.25 18.82 -5.44
N PHE A 294 7.25 19.61 -5.11
CA PHE A 294 6.72 20.67 -5.96
C PHE A 294 7.03 22.06 -5.39
N GLU A 295 6.67 23.09 -6.14
CA GLU A 295 6.89 24.48 -5.75
C GLU A 295 6.35 24.79 -4.34
N GLY A 296 7.16 25.49 -3.55
CA GLY A 296 6.83 25.88 -2.17
C GLY A 296 7.06 24.80 -1.10
N ALA A 297 7.41 23.56 -1.48
CA ALA A 297 7.66 22.49 -0.53
C ALA A 297 8.94 22.72 0.28
N LYS A 298 8.83 22.66 1.61
CA LYS A 298 9.97 22.63 2.53
C LYS A 298 10.14 21.21 3.06
N ILE A 299 11.19 20.52 2.61
CA ILE A 299 11.45 19.13 3.00
C ILE A 299 12.45 19.11 4.15
N PRO A 300 12.06 18.64 5.35
CA PRO A 300 12.98 18.44 6.45
C PRO A 300 14.02 17.35 6.12
N ALA A 301 15.15 17.37 6.83
CA ALA A 301 16.14 16.31 6.73
C ALA A 301 15.54 14.94 7.15
N PRO A 302 16.05 13.83 6.61
CA PRO A 302 15.70 12.47 7.03
C PRO A 302 15.80 12.26 8.56
N LEU A 303 15.01 11.34 9.13
CA LEU A 303 15.14 10.94 10.54
C LEU A 303 16.56 10.45 10.82
N LYS A 304 17.15 9.71 9.87
CA LYS A 304 18.52 9.21 9.99
C LYS A 304 19.56 10.30 10.27
N THR A 305 19.31 11.54 9.90
CA THR A 305 20.19 12.68 10.21
C THR A 305 20.25 13.01 11.70
N PHE A 306 19.21 12.66 12.47
CA PHE A 306 19.12 12.93 13.91
C PHE A 306 19.51 11.72 14.76
N ASP A 307 19.68 10.55 14.15
CA ASP A 307 20.01 9.30 14.83
C ASP A 307 21.51 9.21 15.13
N ALA A 308 21.88 9.30 16.42
CA ALA A 308 23.25 9.16 16.88
C ALA A 308 23.59 7.73 17.35
N ASN A 309 22.57 6.89 17.56
CA ASN A 309 22.70 5.62 18.28
C ASN A 309 22.33 4.39 17.44
N GLY A 310 22.07 4.56 16.15
CA GLY A 310 21.86 3.47 15.19
C GLY A 310 20.45 2.88 15.23
N HIS A 311 19.45 3.67 15.64
CA HIS A 311 18.05 3.25 15.69
C HIS A 311 17.33 3.35 14.35
N VAL A 312 17.79 4.20 13.45
CA VAL A 312 17.13 4.43 12.16
C VAL A 312 17.81 3.63 11.05
N ILE A 313 17.01 2.83 10.37
CA ILE A 313 17.36 2.15 9.12
C ILE A 313 16.74 2.94 7.98
N TYR A 314 17.59 3.65 7.23
CA TYR A 314 17.15 4.48 6.11
C TYR A 314 17.05 3.65 4.84
N LEU A 315 15.90 3.68 4.16
CA LEU A 315 15.64 2.92 2.95
C LEU A 315 15.32 3.85 1.78
N LYS A 316 16.28 3.98 0.84
CA LYS A 316 16.13 4.80 -0.36
C LYS A 316 15.69 3.98 -1.56
N GLY A 317 14.54 4.32 -2.14
CA GLY A 317 14.07 3.73 -3.40
C GLY A 317 14.37 4.60 -4.62
N PHE A 318 14.88 4.00 -5.72
CA PHE A 318 15.11 4.71 -7.00
C PHE A 318 14.06 4.42 -8.08
N SER A 319 13.10 3.54 -7.79
CA SER A 319 12.06 3.13 -8.76
C SER A 319 11.08 4.25 -9.14
N LYS A 320 10.97 5.29 -8.31
CA LYS A 320 10.06 6.42 -8.49
C LYS A 320 10.73 7.62 -9.17
N THR A 321 12.03 7.56 -9.43
CA THR A 321 12.78 8.68 -10.02
C THR A 321 13.56 8.23 -11.26
N LEU A 322 14.09 7.02 -11.26
CA LEU A 322 14.99 6.53 -12.31
C LEU A 322 14.30 5.51 -13.21
N ALA A 323 14.19 4.26 -12.78
CA ALA A 323 13.42 3.28 -13.54
C ALA A 323 13.05 2.09 -12.64
N PRO A 324 11.77 1.69 -12.58
CA PRO A 324 11.36 0.51 -11.83
C PRO A 324 11.98 -0.78 -12.38
N GLY A 325 12.37 -0.80 -13.66
CA GLY A 325 13.03 -1.96 -14.29
C GLY A 325 14.47 -2.22 -13.80
N LEU A 326 15.14 -1.25 -13.19
CA LEU A 326 16.47 -1.45 -12.63
C LEU A 326 16.45 -2.24 -11.32
N ARG A 327 15.32 -2.18 -10.59
CA ARG A 327 15.15 -2.79 -9.27
C ARG A 327 16.29 -2.41 -8.32
N ILE A 328 16.55 -1.12 -8.12
CA ILE A 328 17.58 -0.66 -7.18
C ILE A 328 16.96 0.15 -6.04
N ALA A 329 17.35 -0.21 -4.82
CA ALA A 329 17.21 0.56 -3.60
C ALA A 329 18.48 0.40 -2.75
N ALA A 330 18.69 1.30 -1.81
CA ALA A 330 19.81 1.23 -0.86
C ALA A 330 19.29 1.38 0.56
N LEU A 331 19.79 0.54 1.45
CA LEU A 331 19.54 0.59 2.89
C LEU A 331 20.81 1.11 3.57
N ALA A 332 20.68 2.10 4.46
CA ALA A 332 21.76 2.56 5.33
C ALA A 332 21.44 2.18 6.77
N ALA A 333 22.34 1.44 7.42
CA ALA A 333 22.23 1.03 8.82
C ALA A 333 23.62 0.92 9.45
N GLU A 334 23.73 1.25 10.74
CA GLU A 334 25.00 1.32 11.46
C GLU A 334 24.96 0.45 12.71
N GLY A 335 26.12 -0.08 13.12
CA GLY A 335 26.24 -0.99 14.25
C GLY A 335 25.89 -2.45 13.91
N PRO A 336 25.65 -3.31 14.91
CA PRO A 336 25.47 -4.75 14.73
C PRO A 336 24.35 -5.14 13.75
N ILE A 337 23.33 -4.30 13.62
CA ILE A 337 22.21 -4.53 12.68
C ILE A 337 22.66 -4.63 11.23
N PHE A 338 23.73 -3.91 10.84
CA PHE A 338 24.28 -4.00 9.49
C PHE A 338 24.77 -5.42 9.17
N GLU A 339 25.53 -6.02 10.09
CA GLU A 339 26.05 -7.38 9.95
C GLU A 339 24.92 -8.41 9.91
N TRP A 340 23.86 -8.22 10.69
CA TRP A 340 22.68 -9.10 10.66
C TRP A 340 21.95 -9.00 9.32
N LEU A 341 21.73 -7.78 8.82
CA LEU A 341 21.10 -7.56 7.51
C LEU A 341 21.93 -8.18 6.38
N TYR A 342 23.25 -8.01 6.42
CA TYR A 342 24.17 -8.63 5.46
C TYR A 342 24.06 -10.16 5.50
N ALA A 343 24.13 -10.77 6.68
CA ALA A 343 24.06 -12.22 6.85
C ALA A 343 22.72 -12.80 6.37
N VAL A 344 21.61 -12.16 6.72
CA VAL A 344 20.28 -12.56 6.25
C VAL A 344 20.17 -12.40 4.74
N LYS A 345 20.66 -11.30 4.17
CA LYS A 345 20.64 -11.10 2.71
C LYS A 345 21.47 -12.16 1.99
N ALA A 346 22.67 -12.49 2.48
CA ALA A 346 23.54 -13.53 1.92
C ALA A 346 22.83 -14.90 1.85
N SER A 347 21.90 -15.16 2.77
CA SER A 347 21.09 -16.39 2.76
C SER A 347 19.91 -16.36 1.80
N MET A 348 19.46 -15.17 1.37
CA MET A 348 18.29 -14.97 0.51
C MET A 348 18.66 -14.80 -0.97
N ASP A 349 19.67 -14.00 -1.26
CA ASP A 349 20.21 -13.82 -2.60
C ASP A 349 21.74 -13.67 -2.59
N ILE A 350 22.40 -14.20 -3.62
CA ILE A 350 23.86 -14.19 -3.77
C ILE A 350 24.31 -12.87 -4.42
N GLY A 351 23.65 -11.76 -4.05
CA GLY A 351 23.89 -10.44 -4.60
C GLY A 351 22.84 -9.97 -5.62
N SER A 352 22.64 -8.65 -5.68
CA SER A 352 21.74 -8.02 -6.65
C SER A 352 22.36 -8.00 -8.06
N PRO A 353 21.56 -7.96 -9.14
CA PRO A 353 22.09 -7.97 -10.51
C PRO A 353 23.14 -6.88 -10.76
N LEU A 354 24.35 -7.28 -11.19
CA LEU A 354 25.48 -6.35 -11.33
C LEU A 354 25.29 -5.38 -12.50
N LEU A 355 24.73 -5.84 -13.63
CA LEU A 355 24.52 -5.02 -14.81
C LEU A 355 23.64 -3.79 -14.53
N THR A 356 22.54 -3.95 -13.79
CA THR A 356 21.65 -2.81 -13.49
C THR A 356 22.31 -1.82 -12.54
N GLN A 357 23.14 -2.29 -11.62
CA GLN A 357 23.92 -1.45 -10.71
C GLN A 357 24.95 -0.61 -11.48
N LYS A 358 25.74 -1.24 -12.36
CA LYS A 358 26.72 -0.53 -13.21
C LYS A 358 26.06 0.47 -14.16
N ALA A 359 24.91 0.11 -14.74
CA ALA A 359 24.17 1.01 -15.64
C ALA A 359 23.67 2.29 -14.97
N LEU A 360 23.57 2.31 -13.64
CA LEU A 360 23.13 3.49 -12.89
C LEU A 360 24.24 4.50 -12.62
N LEU A 361 25.51 4.06 -12.55
CA LEU A 361 26.66 4.89 -12.20
C LEU A 361 26.78 6.15 -13.06
N PRO A 362 26.71 6.08 -14.41
CA PRO A 362 26.86 7.27 -15.25
C PRO A 362 25.73 8.27 -15.04
N PHE A 363 24.55 7.81 -14.63
CA PHE A 363 23.42 8.68 -14.34
C PHE A 363 23.61 9.43 -13.03
N LEU A 364 24.11 8.77 -11.97
CA LEU A 364 24.36 9.38 -10.66
C LEU A 364 25.53 10.38 -10.69
N ARG A 365 26.55 10.14 -11.52
CA ARG A 365 27.75 10.98 -11.64
C ARG A 365 27.53 12.29 -12.40
N ALA A 366 26.53 12.33 -13.28
CA ALA A 366 26.35 13.45 -14.21
C ALA A 366 25.35 14.49 -13.69
N GLU A 367 25.54 15.76 -14.09
CA GLU A 367 24.52 16.83 -13.90
C GLU A 367 23.14 16.47 -14.50
N ARG A 368 23.12 15.47 -15.38
CA ARG A 368 21.92 14.90 -15.97
C ARG A 368 20.89 14.45 -14.92
N MET A 369 21.32 13.94 -13.75
CA MET A 369 20.40 13.58 -12.67
C MET A 369 19.59 14.78 -12.22
N LYS A 370 20.24 15.93 -11.99
CA LYS A 370 19.58 17.18 -11.62
C LYS A 370 18.56 17.61 -12.67
N ASN A 371 18.98 17.70 -13.94
CA ASN A 371 18.11 18.12 -15.05
C ASN A 371 16.92 17.18 -15.25
N HIS A 372 17.13 15.87 -15.06
CA HIS A 372 16.06 14.88 -15.12
C HIS A 372 15.04 15.07 -14.00
N LEU A 373 15.50 15.21 -12.75
CA LEU A 373 14.61 15.44 -11.61
C LEU A 373 13.81 16.73 -11.75
N GLU A 374 14.42 17.82 -12.24
CA GLU A 374 13.72 19.08 -12.49
C GLU A 374 12.59 18.90 -13.51
N LYS A 375 12.86 18.28 -14.66
CA LYS A 375 11.83 17.99 -15.68
C LYS A 375 10.72 17.08 -15.14
N LEU A 376 11.10 16.06 -14.38
CA LEU A 376 10.17 15.12 -13.78
C LEU A 376 9.24 15.82 -12.77
N ARG A 377 9.78 16.69 -11.91
CA ARG A 377 8.98 17.50 -10.96
C ARG A 377 8.00 18.39 -11.68
N THR A 378 8.44 19.12 -12.71
CA THR A 378 7.54 19.98 -13.50
C THR A 378 6.39 19.18 -14.11
N ALA A 379 6.70 18.06 -14.78
CA ALA A 379 5.68 17.21 -15.38
C ALA A 379 4.67 16.65 -14.35
N LEU A 380 5.17 16.24 -13.18
CA LEU A 380 4.32 15.70 -12.11
C LEU A 380 3.51 16.79 -11.40
N GLN A 381 4.04 18.00 -11.25
CA GLN A 381 3.32 19.15 -10.70
C GLN A 381 2.11 19.49 -11.56
N VAL A 382 2.30 19.58 -12.88
CA VAL A 382 1.19 19.80 -13.84
C VAL A 382 0.15 18.69 -13.71
N ARG A 383 0.57 17.42 -13.68
CA ARG A 383 -0.35 16.28 -13.53
C ARG A 383 -1.14 16.30 -12.22
N ARG A 384 -0.50 16.66 -11.09
CA ARG A 384 -1.18 16.84 -9.79
C ARG A 384 -2.25 17.92 -9.90
N ASP A 385 -1.87 19.09 -10.43
CA ASP A 385 -2.75 20.25 -10.50
C ASP A 385 -3.95 20.00 -11.42
N THR A 386 -3.72 19.40 -12.60
CA THR A 386 -4.81 18.95 -13.49
C THR A 386 -5.73 17.92 -12.82
N THR A 387 -5.18 16.99 -12.04
CA THR A 387 -5.98 15.98 -11.35
C THR A 387 -6.87 16.62 -10.27
N LEU A 388 -6.31 17.52 -9.47
CA LEU A 388 -7.06 18.28 -8.47
C LEU A 388 -8.14 19.15 -9.13
N GLU A 389 -7.81 19.78 -10.26
CA GLU A 389 -8.75 20.64 -10.98
C GLU A 389 -10.00 19.86 -11.43
N ILE A 390 -9.81 18.68 -12.02
CA ILE A 390 -10.92 17.85 -12.52
C ILE A 390 -11.75 17.26 -11.38
N LEU A 391 -11.10 16.74 -10.32
CA LEU A 391 -11.80 15.99 -9.28
C LEU A 391 -12.42 16.89 -8.19
N THR A 392 -11.76 17.99 -7.82
CA THR A 392 -12.13 18.80 -6.65
C THR A 392 -13.17 19.87 -6.98
N PHE A 393 -12.95 20.67 -8.03
CA PHE A 393 -13.83 21.80 -8.34
C PHE A 393 -15.26 21.40 -8.74
N GLN A 394 -15.44 20.16 -9.19
CA GLN A 394 -16.71 19.73 -9.76
C GLN A 394 -17.55 18.87 -8.82
N THR A 395 -16.99 18.27 -7.76
CA THR A 395 -17.75 17.42 -6.84
C THR A 395 -18.28 18.16 -5.61
N GLY A 396 -17.52 19.11 -5.05
CA GLY A 396 -17.89 19.87 -3.84
C GLY A 396 -17.96 19.03 -2.54
N GLU A 397 -18.22 17.73 -2.65
CA GLU A 397 -18.42 16.79 -1.54
C GLU A 397 -17.25 15.84 -1.30
N VAL A 398 -16.30 15.75 -2.24
CA VAL A 398 -15.08 14.93 -2.11
C VAL A 398 -13.90 15.86 -1.90
N TYR A 399 -13.24 15.70 -0.75
CA TYR A 399 -12.07 16.50 -0.42
C TYR A 399 -10.78 15.70 -0.70
N PHE A 400 -9.92 16.24 -1.56
CA PHE A 400 -8.56 15.76 -1.74
C PHE A 400 -7.59 16.74 -1.10
N GLN A 401 -6.73 16.25 -0.22
CA GLN A 401 -5.60 17.04 0.27
C GLN A 401 -4.65 17.32 -0.91
N LYS A 402 -4.24 18.58 -1.11
CA LYS A 402 -3.24 18.94 -2.13
C LYS A 402 -1.85 18.57 -1.60
N PRO A 403 -1.18 17.54 -2.15
CA PRO A 403 0.15 17.16 -1.68
C PRO A 403 1.21 18.12 -2.21
N LEU A 404 2.26 18.33 -1.43
CA LEU A 404 3.43 19.12 -1.81
C LEU A 404 4.45 18.31 -2.63
N GLY A 405 4.14 17.06 -2.95
CA GLY A 405 5.00 16.14 -3.68
C GLY A 405 4.40 14.74 -3.81
N GLY A 406 5.24 13.76 -4.18
CA GLY A 406 4.81 12.37 -4.39
C GLY A 406 3.94 12.20 -5.64
N PHE A 407 3.18 11.09 -5.68
CA PHE A 407 2.36 10.68 -6.84
C PHE A 407 0.86 10.58 -6.55
N ASN A 408 0.47 10.68 -5.29
CA ASN A 408 -0.85 10.27 -4.83
C ASN A 408 -1.66 11.47 -4.35
N LEU A 409 -2.97 11.43 -4.60
CA LEU A 409 -3.97 12.18 -3.87
C LEU A 409 -4.73 11.22 -2.97
N TRP A 410 -4.95 11.65 -1.74
CA TRP A 410 -5.79 10.95 -0.77
C TRP A 410 -7.09 11.71 -0.59
N GLY A 411 -8.20 11.05 -0.93
CA GLY A 411 -9.53 11.64 -0.96
C GLY A 411 -10.43 11.05 0.11
N ALA A 412 -11.07 11.90 0.89
CA ALA A 412 -12.16 11.52 1.79
C ALA A 412 -13.49 11.56 1.03
N LEU A 413 -14.27 10.49 1.11
CA LEU A 413 -15.62 10.40 0.58
C LEU A 413 -16.66 10.50 1.70
N PRO A 414 -17.88 10.96 1.39
CA PRO A 414 -19.00 10.90 2.33
C PRO A 414 -19.29 9.48 2.82
N ASN A 415 -19.78 9.37 4.06
CA ASN A 415 -20.17 8.09 4.68
C ASN A 415 -21.29 7.34 3.91
N SER A 416 -22.04 8.05 3.05
CA SER A 416 -23.09 7.47 2.21
C SER A 416 -22.55 6.63 1.04
N ILE A 417 -21.30 6.83 0.63
CA ILE A 417 -20.71 6.11 -0.51
C ILE A 417 -20.06 4.81 -0.06
N ASP A 418 -20.51 3.69 -0.60
CA ASP A 418 -19.77 2.43 -0.51
C ASP A 418 -18.61 2.44 -1.52
N ILE A 419 -17.38 2.43 -1.00
CA ILE A 419 -16.14 2.48 -1.79
C ILE A 419 -16.00 1.32 -2.77
N PHE A 420 -16.48 0.12 -2.43
CA PHE A 420 -16.38 -1.05 -3.30
C PHE A 420 -17.43 -1.00 -4.42
N MET A 421 -18.62 -0.49 -4.12
CA MET A 421 -19.63 -0.21 -5.14
C MET A 421 -19.17 0.89 -6.09
N LEU A 422 -18.53 1.94 -5.58
CA LEU A 422 -17.91 2.99 -6.40
C LEU A 422 -16.81 2.41 -7.30
N LEU A 423 -15.91 1.59 -6.74
CA LEU A 423 -14.86 0.92 -7.52
C LEU A 423 -15.44 0.02 -8.61
N LYS A 424 -16.54 -0.69 -8.32
CA LYS A 424 -17.24 -1.49 -9.33
C LYS A 424 -17.78 -0.64 -10.46
N LYS A 425 -18.50 0.45 -10.17
CA LYS A 425 -18.99 1.40 -11.18
C LYS A 425 -17.85 2.00 -12.01
N ALA A 426 -16.73 2.33 -11.38
CA ALA A 426 -15.54 2.82 -12.08
C ALA A 426 -14.96 1.75 -13.02
N ASN A 427 -14.87 0.50 -12.55
CA ASN A 427 -14.38 -0.63 -13.33
C ASN A 427 -15.25 -0.92 -14.56
N ASP A 428 -16.56 -0.70 -14.48
CA ASP A 428 -17.52 -0.85 -15.59
C ASP A 428 -17.26 0.16 -16.72
N VAL A 429 -16.67 1.33 -16.40
CA VAL A 429 -16.24 2.34 -17.39
C VAL A 429 -14.73 2.30 -17.68
N ASN A 430 -14.08 1.17 -17.35
CA ASN A 430 -12.66 0.87 -17.55
C ASN A 430 -11.68 1.77 -16.76
N VAL A 431 -12.14 2.29 -15.62
CA VAL A 431 -11.36 3.09 -14.68
C VAL A 431 -11.09 2.29 -13.40
N SER A 432 -9.89 2.42 -12.82
CA SER A 432 -9.57 1.87 -11.50
C SER A 432 -8.92 2.89 -10.59
N PHE A 433 -9.10 2.73 -9.29
CA PHE A 433 -8.43 3.49 -8.22
C PHE A 433 -8.15 2.54 -7.05
N LEU A 434 -7.38 2.99 -6.05
CA LEU A 434 -7.12 2.18 -4.87
C LEU A 434 -8.08 2.56 -3.72
N PRO A 435 -8.96 1.65 -3.28
CA PRO A 435 -9.75 1.85 -2.05
C PRO A 435 -8.86 2.07 -0.83
N GLY A 436 -9.23 2.98 0.05
CA GLY A 436 -8.45 3.30 1.24
C GLY A 436 -8.33 2.14 2.23
N THR A 437 -9.25 1.18 2.18
CA THR A 437 -9.19 -0.09 2.94
C THR A 437 -7.96 -0.94 2.62
N ALA A 438 -7.27 -0.70 1.51
CA ALA A 438 -5.99 -1.35 1.21
C ALA A 438 -4.79 -0.74 1.97
N CYS A 439 -4.97 0.43 2.58
CA CYS A 439 -3.94 1.16 3.30
C CYS A 439 -4.21 1.22 4.81
N ILE A 440 -5.32 0.67 5.31
CA ILE A 440 -5.74 0.79 6.71
C ILE A 440 -5.92 -0.60 7.31
N LEU A 441 -5.33 -0.85 8.47
CA LEU A 441 -5.50 -2.09 9.22
C LEU A 441 -6.83 -2.03 10.01
N ASN A 442 -7.73 -2.98 9.74
CA ASN A 442 -9.11 -2.97 10.26
C ASN A 442 -9.19 -3.06 11.79
N HIS A 443 -9.41 -1.95 12.47
CA HIS A 443 -10.04 -1.92 13.80
C HIS A 443 -10.89 -0.65 13.90
N GLU A 444 -12.19 -0.77 13.63
CA GLU A 444 -13.23 0.23 13.92
C GLU A 444 -13.21 1.55 13.10
N SER A 445 -14.20 1.70 12.20
CA SER A 445 -14.85 2.95 11.72
C SER A 445 -14.97 3.13 10.18
N ASN A 446 -15.84 4.07 9.77
CA ASN A 446 -16.29 4.41 8.41
C ASN A 446 -15.15 4.93 7.51
N TYR A 447 -14.15 4.10 7.15
CA TYR A 447 -13.05 4.54 6.29
C TYR A 447 -13.45 4.58 4.81
N ASN A 448 -14.16 5.64 4.44
CA ASN A 448 -14.53 5.95 3.07
C ASN A 448 -13.44 6.83 2.43
N TYR A 449 -12.26 6.26 2.24
CA TYR A 449 -11.16 6.92 1.55
C TYR A 449 -10.84 6.26 0.22
N LEU A 450 -10.22 7.02 -0.68
CA LEU A 450 -9.67 6.51 -1.92
C LEU A 450 -8.33 7.18 -2.23
N ARG A 451 -7.45 6.45 -2.91
CA ARG A 451 -6.20 6.97 -3.45
C ARG A 451 -6.22 7.02 -4.97
N ILE A 452 -5.88 8.18 -5.52
CA ILE A 452 -5.65 8.40 -6.95
C ILE A 452 -4.16 8.66 -7.18
N SER A 453 -3.54 7.87 -8.04
CA SER A 453 -2.20 8.13 -8.55
C SER A 453 -2.26 8.86 -9.89
N TYR A 454 -1.61 10.01 -10.01
CA TYR A 454 -1.58 10.84 -11.23
C TYR A 454 -0.32 10.62 -12.09
N SER A 455 0.47 9.59 -11.79
CA SER A 455 1.81 9.43 -12.36
C SER A 455 1.89 8.49 -13.57
N MET A 456 0.98 7.52 -13.73
CA MET A 456 1.19 6.37 -14.62
C MET A 456 0.71 6.57 -16.06
N LEU A 457 -0.41 7.26 -16.26
CA LEU A 457 -1.03 7.39 -17.59
C LEU A 457 -0.32 8.45 -18.44
N ASN A 458 -0.48 8.38 -19.76
CA ASN A 458 -0.16 9.52 -20.62
C ASN A 458 -1.22 10.63 -20.41
N GLU A 459 -0.93 11.85 -20.85
CA GLU A 459 -1.78 13.02 -20.61
C GLU A 459 -3.21 12.86 -21.16
N LYS A 460 -3.35 12.32 -22.38
CA LYS A 460 -4.64 12.10 -23.02
C LYS A 460 -5.49 11.11 -22.22
N ASP A 461 -4.93 9.95 -21.89
CA ASP A 461 -5.66 8.90 -21.18
C ASP A 461 -5.93 9.31 -19.73
N MET A 462 -5.02 10.05 -19.10
CA MET A 462 -5.24 10.64 -17.78
C MET A 462 -6.47 11.55 -17.79
N LEU A 463 -6.56 12.50 -18.73
CA LEU A 463 -7.70 13.40 -18.84
C LEU A 463 -9.02 12.66 -19.06
N ILE A 464 -9.04 11.66 -19.96
CA ILE A 464 -10.24 10.86 -20.24
C ILE A 464 -10.64 10.03 -19.01
N GLY A 465 -9.67 9.35 -18.40
CA GLY A 465 -9.89 8.52 -17.22
C GLY A 465 -10.41 9.32 -16.02
N LEU A 466 -9.84 10.51 -15.78
CA LEU A 466 -10.27 11.40 -14.69
C LEU A 466 -11.68 11.93 -14.91
N LYS A 467 -12.04 12.33 -16.14
CA LYS A 467 -13.42 12.74 -16.48
C LYS A 467 -14.42 11.61 -16.27
N ARG A 468 -14.06 10.38 -16.62
CA ARG A 468 -14.91 9.20 -16.37
C ARG A 468 -15.08 8.93 -14.89
N LEU A 469 -13.98 8.96 -14.12
CA LEU A 469 -14.02 8.80 -12.67
C LEU A 469 -14.90 9.86 -12.01
N HIS A 470 -14.72 11.11 -12.43
CA HIS A 470 -15.50 12.25 -11.98
C HIS A 470 -17.01 12.03 -12.19
N ASN A 471 -17.41 11.60 -13.40
CA ASN A 471 -18.81 11.28 -13.66
C ASN A 471 -19.34 10.17 -12.75
N VAL A 472 -18.54 9.12 -12.50
CA VAL A 472 -18.93 8.02 -11.60
C VAL A 472 -19.10 8.50 -10.16
N LEU A 473 -18.24 9.42 -9.69
CA LEU A 473 -18.36 10.07 -8.38
C LEU A 473 -19.67 10.88 -8.30
N LEU A 474 -19.93 11.78 -9.26
CA LEU A 474 -21.16 12.59 -9.29
C LEU A 474 -22.45 11.75 -9.26
N HIS A 475 -22.50 10.65 -10.02
CA HIS A 475 -23.67 9.76 -10.04
C HIS A 475 -23.82 8.91 -8.76
N SER A 476 -22.78 8.85 -7.93
CA SER A 476 -22.82 8.12 -6.65
C SER A 476 -23.08 9.03 -5.46
N LEU A 477 -22.99 10.35 -5.65
CA LEU A 477 -23.36 11.39 -4.68
C LEU A 477 -24.87 11.75 -4.76
N LYS A 478 -25.52 11.50 -5.91
CA LYS A 478 -26.98 11.57 -6.09
C LYS A 478 -27.66 10.30 -5.60
#